data_AF-A0A7S2PMC7-F1
#
_entry.id   AF-A0A7S2PMC7-F1
#
_cell.length_a   1.000
_cell.length_b   1.000
_cell.length_c   1.000
_cell.angle_alpha   90.00
_cell.angle_beta   90.00
_cell.angle_gamma   90.00
#
_symmetry.space_group_name_H-M   'P 1'
#
loop_
_entity.id
_entity.type
_entity.pdbx_description
1 polymer ?
#
loop_
_entity_poly.entity_id
_entity_poly.type
_entity_poly.pdbx_seq_one_letter_code
_entity_poly.pdbx_strand_id
1 'polypeptide(L)'
;QQVGRIIKEFHPDVMILNRGAHYVSDEQLIQHLNSTVIPHIVNWQDECVLEKKDCHFVWRSTVPGHPHCTQFTKPAESVEEMEMMIATSPQYNWDKFKGQNELVMDLLSRSSLLTEFNILDGYPINI
;
A
#
# COMPACT_ATOMS: atom_id res chain seq x y z
N GLN A 1 9.35 12.92 -2.86
CA GLN A 1 10.81 13.16 -2.99
C GLN A 1 11.65 11.91 -2.71
N GLN A 2 11.33 11.09 -1.69
CA GLN A 2 12.16 9.92 -1.35
C GLN A 2 12.05 8.74 -2.34
N VAL A 3 10.84 8.43 -2.85
CA VAL A 3 10.60 7.30 -3.76
C VAL A 3 11.43 7.39 -5.04
N GLY A 4 11.36 8.52 -5.77
CA GLY A 4 12.11 8.70 -7.01
C GLY A 4 13.63 8.64 -6.82
N ARG A 5 14.16 9.03 -5.65
CA ARG A 5 15.59 8.90 -5.34
C ARG A 5 15.99 7.44 -5.16
N ILE A 6 15.20 6.66 -4.42
CA ILE A 6 15.46 5.23 -4.16
C ILE A 6 15.41 4.45 -5.47
N ILE A 7 14.41 4.69 -6.32
CA ILE A 7 14.29 4.02 -7.62
C ILE A 7 15.56 4.23 -8.46
N LYS A 8 16.04 5.48 -8.55
CA LYS A 8 17.25 5.85 -9.30
C LYS A 8 18.56 5.38 -8.67
N GLU A 9 18.59 5.19 -7.36
CA GLU A 9 19.81 4.74 -6.67
C GLU A 9 19.98 3.23 -6.79
N PHE A 10 18.89 2.48 -6.67
CA PHE A 10 18.95 1.02 -6.59
C PHE A 10 18.55 0.29 -7.87
N HIS A 11 17.85 0.95 -8.80
CA HIS A 11 17.38 0.37 -10.06
C HIS A 11 16.77 -1.04 -9.88
N PRO A 12 15.76 -1.19 -9.00
CA PRO A 12 15.29 -2.50 -8.57
C PRO A 12 14.62 -3.28 -9.71
N ASP A 13 14.74 -4.60 -9.67
CA ASP A 13 14.01 -5.54 -10.54
C ASP A 13 12.58 -5.75 -9.99
N VAL A 14 12.42 -5.68 -8.66
CA VAL A 14 11.14 -5.87 -7.99
C VAL A 14 10.90 -4.70 -7.05
N MET A 15 9.74 -4.07 -7.19
CA MET A 15 9.32 -2.95 -6.35
C MET A 15 8.05 -3.30 -5.60
N ILE A 16 8.12 -3.25 -4.27
CA ILE A 16 6.98 -3.45 -3.38
C ILE A 16 6.75 -2.15 -2.61
N LEU A 17 5.59 -1.52 -2.79
CA LEU A 17 5.25 -0.28 -2.12
C LEU A 17 3.98 -0.43 -1.28
N ASN A 18 3.95 0.31 -0.17
CA ASN A 18 2.75 0.56 0.63
C ASN A 18 2.76 2.02 1.10
N ARG A 19 1.63 2.49 1.63
CA ARG A 19 1.47 3.89 2.05
C ARG A 19 1.89 4.21 3.50
N GLY A 20 2.42 3.22 4.25
CA GLY A 20 2.80 3.37 5.66
C GLY A 20 1.59 3.51 6.61
N ALA A 21 1.83 3.43 7.93
CA ALA A 21 0.78 3.32 8.95
C ALA A 21 0.27 4.66 9.53
N HIS A 22 0.65 5.79 8.94
CA HIS A 22 0.18 7.12 9.39
C HIS A 22 -0.99 7.58 8.53
N TYR A 23 -2.16 7.72 9.15
CA TYR A 23 -3.37 8.18 8.47
C TYR A 23 -3.22 9.63 7.98
N VAL A 24 -3.74 9.91 6.78
CA VAL A 24 -3.90 11.24 6.16
C VAL A 24 -5.30 11.27 5.53
N SER A 25 -5.81 12.43 5.11
CA SER A 25 -7.11 12.47 4.43
C SER A 25 -7.06 11.76 3.06
N ASP A 26 -8.20 11.30 2.56
CA ASP A 26 -8.29 10.65 1.24
C ASP A 26 -7.80 11.56 0.11
N GLU A 27 -8.15 12.85 0.17
CA GLU A 27 -7.66 13.86 -0.78
C GLU A 27 -6.13 13.97 -0.76
N GLN A 28 -5.52 14.06 0.43
CA GLN A 28 -4.07 14.11 0.57
C GLN A 28 -3.41 12.83 0.06
N LEU A 29 -4.01 11.67 0.33
CA LEU A 29 -3.52 10.37 -0.14
C LEU A 29 -3.52 10.31 -1.67
N ILE A 30 -4.65 10.58 -2.29
CA ILE A 30 -4.81 10.53 -3.75
C ILE A 30 -3.92 11.57 -4.43
N GLN A 31 -3.88 12.79 -3.90
CA GLN A 31 -3.01 13.85 -4.42
C GLN A 31 -1.53 13.42 -4.34
N HIS A 32 -1.10 12.83 -3.22
CA HIS A 32 0.28 12.37 -3.06
C HIS A 32 0.62 11.26 -4.06
N LEU A 33 -0.26 10.26 -4.21
CA LEU A 33 -0.05 9.15 -5.14
C LEU A 33 0.06 9.65 -6.59
N ASN A 34 -0.89 10.47 -7.03
CA ASN A 34 -0.92 11.00 -8.39
C ASN A 34 0.25 11.93 -8.71
N SER A 35 0.62 12.82 -7.77
CA SER A 35 1.65 13.83 -8.02
C SER A 35 3.07 13.34 -7.80
N THR A 36 3.26 12.33 -6.94
CA THR A 36 4.59 12.00 -6.41
C THR A 36 4.97 10.54 -6.58
N VAL A 37 4.03 9.59 -6.52
CA VAL A 37 4.38 8.16 -6.49
C VAL A 37 4.21 7.52 -7.87
N ILE A 38 3.01 7.61 -8.45
CA ILE A 38 2.65 7.00 -9.74
C ILE A 38 3.60 7.44 -10.86
N PRO A 39 3.93 8.75 -11.03
CA PRO A 39 4.84 9.17 -12.10
C PRO A 39 6.22 8.53 -12.04
N HIS A 40 6.73 8.23 -10.83
CA HIS A 40 8.01 7.56 -10.67
C HIS A 40 7.94 6.07 -10.97
N ILE A 41 6.82 5.41 -10.66
CA ILE A 41 6.59 4.01 -11.00
C ILE A 41 6.50 3.86 -12.52
N VAL A 42 5.72 4.71 -13.18
CA VAL A 42 5.57 4.71 -14.65
C VAL A 42 6.93 4.88 -15.34
N ASN A 43 7.70 5.89 -14.94
CA ASN A 43 9.04 6.10 -15.51
C ASN A 43 9.97 4.89 -15.30
N TRP A 44 9.90 4.24 -14.14
CA TRP A 44 10.68 3.03 -13.87
C TRP A 44 10.23 1.85 -14.74
N GLN A 45 8.92 1.68 -14.97
CA GLN A 45 8.41 0.65 -15.89
C GLN A 45 8.87 0.89 -17.32
N ASP A 46 8.84 2.14 -17.79
CA ASP A 46 9.34 2.51 -19.11
C ASP A 46 10.84 2.22 -19.25
N GLU A 47 11.65 2.54 -18.24
CA GLU A 47 13.07 2.21 -18.18
C GLU A 47 13.31 0.69 -18.27
N CYS A 48 12.52 -0.11 -17.54
CA CYS A 48 12.61 -1.57 -17.62
C CYS A 48 12.30 -2.10 -19.03
N VAL A 49 11.31 -1.53 -19.72
CA VAL A 49 11.00 -1.91 -21.11
C VAL A 49 12.17 -1.57 -22.05
N LEU A 50 12.75 -0.38 -21.91
CA LEU A 50 13.89 0.06 -22.72
C LEU A 50 15.14 -0.81 -22.48
N GLU A 51 15.38 -1.20 -21.23
CA GLU A 51 16.49 -2.06 -20.83
C GLU A 51 16.24 -3.56 -21.10
N LYS A 52 15.03 -3.92 -21.56
CA LYS A 52 14.57 -5.32 -21.73
C LYS A 52 14.71 -6.13 -20.44
N LYS A 53 14.39 -5.48 -19.33
CA LYS A 53 14.48 -6.03 -17.98
C LYS A 53 13.11 -6.48 -17.52
N ASP A 54 13.05 -7.67 -16.93
CA ASP A 54 11.83 -8.16 -16.29
C ASP A 54 11.65 -7.46 -14.94
N CYS A 55 10.63 -6.61 -14.83
CA CYS A 55 10.40 -5.76 -13.68
C CYS A 55 9.01 -5.97 -13.09
N HIS A 56 8.94 -6.19 -11.78
CA HIS A 56 7.69 -6.54 -11.10
C HIS A 56 7.29 -5.47 -10.10
N PHE A 57 6.10 -4.88 -10.28
CA PHE A 57 5.53 -3.96 -9.30
C PHE A 57 4.41 -4.62 -8.48
N VAL A 58 4.48 -4.46 -7.17
CA VAL A 58 3.48 -4.93 -6.22
C VAL A 58 3.05 -3.76 -5.32
N TRP A 59 1.75 -3.48 -5.28
CA TRP A 59 1.16 -2.63 -4.24
C TRP A 59 0.67 -3.50 -3.08
N ARG A 60 1.20 -3.28 -1.88
CA ARG A 60 0.76 -3.95 -0.66
C ARG A 60 -0.24 -3.06 0.09
N SER A 61 -1.44 -3.58 0.37
CA SER A 61 -2.40 -2.88 1.23
C SER A 61 -1.84 -2.69 2.65
N THR A 62 -2.25 -1.61 3.32
CA THR A 62 -1.71 -1.26 4.64
C THR A 62 -2.65 -1.72 5.75
N VAL A 63 -2.08 -2.37 6.76
CA VAL A 63 -2.76 -2.72 8.01
C VAL A 63 -2.19 -1.85 9.13
N PRO A 64 -3.01 -1.04 9.80
CA PRO A 64 -2.54 -0.26 10.95
C PRO A 64 -2.26 -1.15 12.15
N GLY A 65 -1.51 -0.62 13.13
CA GLY A 65 -1.29 -1.32 14.39
C GLY A 65 -2.58 -1.48 15.20
N HIS A 66 -2.56 -2.34 16.21
CA HIS A 66 -3.72 -2.59 17.07
C HIS A 66 -3.44 -2.22 18.54
N PRO A 67 -4.47 -1.79 19.29
CA PRO A 67 -4.30 -1.46 20.70
C PRO A 67 -3.98 -2.72 21.51
N HIS A 68 -3.31 -2.54 22.64
CA HIS A 68 -3.01 -3.61 23.60
C HIS A 68 -2.27 -4.82 23.00
N CYS A 69 -1.37 -4.61 22.04
CA CYS A 69 -0.69 -5.71 21.33
C CYS A 69 0.02 -6.72 22.24
N THR A 70 0.47 -6.30 23.42
CA THR A 70 1.10 -7.17 24.43
C THR A 70 0.13 -8.13 25.12
N GLN A 71 -1.18 -7.96 24.96
CA GLN A 71 -2.22 -8.81 25.55
C GLN A 71 -2.64 -9.95 24.62
N PHE A 72 -2.27 -9.90 23.34
CA PHE A 72 -2.58 -10.93 22.38
C PHE A 72 -1.64 -12.12 22.58
N THR A 73 -2.20 -13.29 22.90
CA THR A 73 -1.43 -14.54 23.06
C THR A 73 -1.46 -15.43 21.82
N LYS A 74 -2.30 -15.09 20.84
CA LYS A 74 -2.43 -15.75 19.54
C LYS A 74 -2.90 -14.73 18.48
N PRO A 75 -2.66 -15.00 17.18
CA PRO A 75 -3.27 -14.23 16.09
C PRO A 75 -4.80 -14.31 16.13
N ALA A 76 -5.48 -13.34 15.51
CA ALA A 76 -6.91 -13.48 15.24
C ALA A 76 -7.13 -14.56 14.17
N GLU A 77 -8.25 -15.27 14.24
CA GLU A 77 -8.58 -16.34 13.30
C GLU A 77 -9.35 -15.81 12.07
N SER A 78 -9.84 -14.57 12.14
CA SER A 78 -10.52 -13.91 11.01
C SER A 78 -10.44 -12.38 11.05
N VAL A 79 -10.73 -11.75 9.91
CA VAL A 79 -10.78 -10.28 9.77
C VAL A 79 -11.88 -9.73 10.68
N GLU A 80 -13.02 -10.41 10.73
CA GLU A 80 -14.17 -10.02 11.54
C GLU A 80 -13.85 -10.07 13.03
N GLU A 81 -13.11 -11.09 13.47
CA GLU A 81 -12.65 -11.18 14.86
C GLU A 81 -11.77 -9.98 15.22
N MET A 82 -10.80 -9.67 14.35
CA MET A 82 -9.93 -8.52 14.55
C MET A 82 -10.70 -7.19 14.51
N GLU A 83 -11.61 -7.03 13.55
CA GLU A 83 -12.47 -5.84 13.41
C GLU A 83 -13.40 -5.65 14.63
N MET A 84 -13.89 -6.73 15.23
CA MET A 84 -14.63 -6.65 16.50
C MET A 84 -13.75 -6.21 17.67
N MET A 85 -12.53 -6.75 17.78
CA MET A 85 -11.60 -6.39 18.85
C MET A 85 -11.23 -4.91 18.80
N ILE A 86 -10.86 -4.40 17.62
CA ILE A 86 -10.51 -2.98 17.44
C ILE A 86 -11.73 -2.04 17.53
N ALA A 87 -12.95 -2.48 17.21
CA ALA A 87 -14.14 -1.64 17.30
C ALA A 87 -14.40 -1.17 18.74
N THR A 88 -13.95 -1.95 19.73
CA THR A 88 -14.05 -1.57 21.16
C THR A 88 -13.04 -0.50 21.58
N SER A 89 -12.02 -0.25 20.76
CA SER A 89 -10.97 0.75 21.01
C SER A 89 -10.55 1.39 19.68
N PRO A 90 -11.29 2.40 19.20
CA PRO A 90 -11.13 3.00 17.86
C PRO A 90 -9.86 3.86 17.78
N GLN A 91 -8.72 3.19 17.83
CA GLN A 91 -7.39 3.76 17.67
C GLN A 91 -6.84 3.38 16.30
N TYR A 92 -5.79 4.09 15.87
CA TYR A 92 -5.04 3.79 14.66
C TYR A 92 -5.83 3.85 13.32
N ASN A 93 -7.08 4.35 13.32
CA ASN A 93 -7.93 4.59 12.14
C ASN A 93 -8.16 3.35 11.26
N TRP A 94 -8.32 2.17 11.86
CA TRP A 94 -8.52 0.91 11.13
C TRP A 94 -9.61 0.95 10.06
N ASP A 95 -10.79 1.45 10.42
CA ASP A 95 -11.94 1.65 9.54
C ASP A 95 -11.56 2.51 8.31
N LYS A 96 -10.78 3.57 8.53
CA LYS A 96 -10.36 4.46 7.45
C LYS A 96 -9.26 3.85 6.58
N PHE A 97 -8.37 3.05 7.16
CA PHE A 97 -7.33 2.36 6.38
C PHE A 97 -7.92 1.34 5.41
N LYS A 98 -9.01 0.65 5.80
CA LYS A 98 -9.76 -0.23 4.90
C LYS A 98 -10.27 0.53 3.67
N GLY A 99 -10.99 1.64 3.89
CA GLY A 99 -11.47 2.48 2.79
C GLY A 99 -10.33 3.07 1.94
N GLN A 100 -9.22 3.46 2.55
CA GLN A 100 -8.06 3.96 1.81
C GLN A 100 -7.36 2.88 0.99
N ASN A 101 -7.31 1.64 1.46
CA ASN A 101 -6.79 0.53 0.66
C ASN A 101 -7.63 0.34 -0.60
N GLU A 102 -8.97 0.36 -0.49
CA GLU A 102 -9.89 0.28 -1.63
C GLU A 102 -9.70 1.45 -2.60
N LEU A 103 -9.60 2.68 -2.08
CA LEU A 103 -9.36 3.88 -2.90
C LEU A 103 -8.05 3.79 -3.70
N VAL A 104 -6.98 3.28 -3.10
CA VAL A 104 -5.72 3.13 -3.83
C VAL A 104 -5.80 2.02 -4.86
N MET A 105 -6.42 0.88 -4.53
CA MET A 105 -6.60 -0.21 -5.50
C MET A 105 -7.41 0.26 -6.72
N ASP A 106 -8.48 1.03 -6.49
CA ASP A 106 -9.27 1.64 -7.56
C ASP A 106 -8.46 2.65 -8.38
N LEU A 107 -7.69 3.52 -7.71
CA LEU A 107 -6.81 4.48 -8.40
C LEU A 107 -5.78 3.79 -9.31
N LEU A 108 -5.11 2.75 -8.80
CA LEU A 108 -4.11 2.00 -9.57
C LEU A 108 -4.75 1.24 -10.74
N SER A 109 -5.90 0.60 -10.50
CA SER A 109 -6.61 -0.18 -11.53
C SER A 109 -7.17 0.66 -12.67
N ARG A 110 -7.52 1.93 -12.39
CA ARG A 110 -7.98 2.89 -13.41
C ARG A 110 -6.84 3.63 -14.10
N SER A 111 -5.62 3.55 -13.59
CA SER A 111 -4.48 4.22 -14.18
C SER A 111 -4.08 3.51 -15.47
N SER A 112 -4.40 4.13 -16.61
CA SER A 112 -3.94 3.68 -17.93
C SER A 112 -2.43 3.88 -18.13
N LEU A 113 -1.74 4.49 -17.16
CA LEU A 113 -0.31 4.78 -17.22
C LEU A 113 0.54 3.62 -16.70
N LEU A 114 -0.02 2.77 -15.83
CA LEU A 114 0.68 1.60 -15.32
C LEU A 114 0.47 0.44 -16.28
N THR A 115 1.56 -0.17 -16.73
CA THR A 115 1.50 -1.27 -17.71
C THR A 115 1.13 -2.59 -17.05
N GLU A 116 1.78 -2.94 -15.94
CA GLU A 116 1.49 -4.14 -15.16
C GLU A 116 1.71 -3.91 -13.66
N PHE A 117 0.83 -4.42 -12.81
CA PHE A 117 1.03 -4.41 -11.36
C PHE A 117 0.27 -5.54 -10.70
N ASN A 118 0.75 -5.96 -9.53
CA ASN A 118 0.08 -6.91 -8.66
C ASN A 118 -0.39 -6.22 -7.39
N ILE A 119 -1.51 -6.69 -6.83
CA ILE A 119 -1.98 -6.28 -5.51
C ILE A 119 -1.68 -7.41 -4.53
N LEU A 120 -0.92 -7.11 -3.50
CA LEU A 120 -0.80 -7.94 -2.31
C LEU A 120 -1.74 -7.39 -1.25
N ASP A 121 -2.91 -8.01 -1.09
CA ASP A 121 -3.82 -7.61 -0.01
C ASP A 121 -3.27 -8.11 1.33
N GLY A 122 -2.56 -7.23 2.03
CA GLY A 122 -2.02 -7.49 3.36
C GLY A 122 -3.06 -7.42 4.47
N TYR A 123 -4.26 -6.91 4.22
CA TYR A 123 -5.32 -6.78 5.23
C TYR A 123 -5.73 -8.12 5.85
N PRO A 124 -6.07 -9.17 5.07
CA PRO A 124 -6.37 -10.49 5.62
C PRO A 124 -5.13 -11.28 6.08
N ILE A 125 -3.91 -10.82 5.77
CA ILE A 125 -2.68 -11.58 6.07
C ILE A 125 -2.11 -11.22 7.45
N ASN A 126 -2.35 -10.00 7.95
CA ASN A 126 -1.74 -9.52 9.20
C ASN A 126 -2.73 -9.50 10.39
N ILE A 127 -3.77 -10.32 10.32
CA ILE A 127 -4.74 -10.56 11.39
C ILE A 127 -4.35 -11.82 12.16
#